data_AF-A0A945YYW8-F1
#
_entry.id   AF-A0A945YYW8-F1
#
_cell.length_a   1.000
_cell.length_b   1.000
_cell.length_c   1.000
_cell.angle_alpha   90.00
_cell.angle_beta   90.00
_cell.angle_gamma   90.00
#
_symmetry.space_group_name_H-M   'P 1'
#
loop_
_entity.id
_entity.type
_entity.pdbx_description
1 polymer ?
#
loop_
_entity_poly.entity_id
_entity_poly.type
_entity_poly.pdbx_seq_one_letter_code
_entity_poly.pdbx_strand_id
1 'polypeptide(L)' 'MDDNLRRLMAQIEAEQGLRQLNEILPQCMDLQRTLATLMHNFYTSLCKEGFTKQESLEIIKALGTGLNSNLNDEL' A
#
# COMPACT_ATOMS: atom_id res chain seq x y z
N MET A 1 -17.24 -38.30 10.08
CA MET A 1 -17.42 -36.94 10.61
C MET A 1 -18.69 -36.41 9.96
N ASP A 2 -19.65 -35.90 10.74
CA ASP A 2 -20.94 -35.41 10.21
C ASP A 2 -20.71 -34.22 9.28
N ASP A 3 -21.31 -34.23 8.08
CA ASP A 3 -21.19 -33.16 7.09
C ASP A 3 -21.63 -31.80 7.65
N ASN A 4 -22.59 -31.81 8.59
CA ASN A 4 -23.03 -30.60 9.28
C ASN A 4 -21.94 -30.01 10.17
N LEU A 5 -21.19 -30.87 10.88
CA LEU A 5 -20.08 -30.45 11.72
C LEU A 5 -18.95 -29.86 10.88
N ARG A 6 -18.64 -30.47 9.74
CA ARG A 6 -17.61 -29.98 8.81
C ARG A 6 -17.97 -28.59 8.26
N ARG A 7 -19.24 -28.40 7.88
CA ARG A 7 -19.73 -27.11 7.38
C ARG A 7 -19.70 -26.02 8.46
N LEU A 8 -20.07 -26.36 9.69
CA LEU A 8 -20.00 -25.43 10.82
C LEU A 8 -18.56 -25.00 11.13
N MET A 9 -17.61 -25.94 11.12
CA MET A 9 -16.19 -25.62 11.34
C MET A 9 -15.63 -24.68 10.26
N ALA A 10 -15.95 -24.92 8.99
CA ALA A 10 -15.54 -24.05 7.89
C ALA A 10 -16.12 -22.64 8.01
N GLN A 11 -17.36 -22.51 8.49
CA GLN A 11 -17.97 -21.20 8.73
C GLN A 11 -17.27 -20.44 9.86
N ILE A 12 -16.95 -21.13 10.97
CA ILE A 12 -16.23 -20.54 12.10
C ILE A 12 -14.84 -20.04 11.66
N GLU A 13 -14.11 -20.83 10.87
CA GLU A 13 -12.80 -20.46 10.35
C GLU A 13 -12.88 -19.21 9.45
N ALA A 14 -13.89 -19.15 8.57
CA ALA A 14 -14.12 -17.99 7.72
C ALA A 14 -14.47 -16.73 8.53
N GLU A 15 -15.31 -16.85 9.57
CA GLU A 15 -15.67 -15.73 10.45
C GLU A 15 -14.46 -15.23 11.26
N GLN A 16 -13.58 -16.13 11.72
CA GLN A 16 -12.34 -15.76 12.38
C GLN A 16 -11.37 -15.04 11.44
N GLY A 17 -11.21 -15.52 10.21
CA GLY A 17 -10.40 -14.86 9.19
C GLY A 17 -10.93 -13.46 8.85
N LEU A 18 -12.25 -13.32 8.71
CA LEU A 18 -12.88 -12.02 8.46
C LEU A 18 -12.66 -11.04 9.62
N ARG A 19 -12.74 -11.52 10.86
CA ARG A 19 -12.46 -10.70 12.03
C ARG A 19 -11.01 -10.19 12.04
N GLN A 20 -10.04 -11.05 11.76
CA GLN A 20 -8.63 -10.67 11.66
C GLN A 20 -8.39 -9.62 10.58
N LEU A 21 -9.02 -9.78 9.41
CA LEU A 21 -8.95 -8.79 8.34
C LEU A 21 -9.54 -7.44 8.79
N ASN A 22 -10.68 -7.45 9.47
CA ASN A 22 -11.31 -6.23 9.99
C ASN A 22 -10.46 -5.53 11.06
N GLU A 23 -9.64 -6.27 11.81
CA GLU A 23 -8.71 -5.70 12.79
C GLU A 23 -7.50 -5.02 12.13
N ILE A 24 -7.05 -5.51 10.96
CA ILE A 24 -5.88 -4.99 10.24
C ILE A 24 -6.24 -3.89 9.23
N LEU A 25 -7.43 -3.97 8.62
CA LEU A 25 -7.85 -3.07 7.55
C LEU A 25 -7.76 -1.57 7.93
N PRO A 26 -8.16 -1.13 9.14
CA PRO A 26 -8.01 0.27 9.53
C PRO A 26 -6.54 0.73 9.51
N GLN A 27 -5.62 -0.11 10.00
CA GLN A 27 -4.19 0.21 10.00
C GLN A 27 -3.63 0.31 8.58
N CYS A 28 -4.07 -0.56 7.67
CA CYS A 28 -3.73 -0.46 6.26
C CYS A 28 -4.27 0.83 5.63
N MET A 29 -5.50 1.24 5.96
CA MET A 29 -6.07 2.50 5.49
C MET A 29 -5.31 3.72 6.02
N ASP A 30 -4.91 3.71 7.28
CA ASP A 30 -4.11 4.78 7.89
C ASP A 30 -2.71 4.87 7.25
N LEU A 31 -2.10 3.72 6.95
CA LEU A 31 -0.85 3.67 6.20
C LEU A 31 -0.99 4.26 4.80
N GLN A 32 -2.07 3.91 4.08
CA GLN A 32 -2.37 4.47 2.76
C GLN A 32 -2.56 5.98 2.80
N ARG A 33 -3.28 6.51 3.81
CA ARG A 33 -3.45 7.95 4.01
C ARG A 33 -2.12 8.66 4.31
N THR A 34 -1.29 8.04 5.13
CA THR A 34 0.04 8.57 5.48
C THR A 34 0.92 8.66 4.23
N LEU A 35 0.98 7.59 3.43
CA LEU A 35 1.72 7.56 2.17
C LEU A 35 1.22 8.62 1.19
N ALA A 36 -0.10 8.75 1.01
CA ALA A 36 -0.68 9.77 0.14
C ALA A 36 -0.30 11.19 0.59
N THR A 37 -0.31 11.46 1.89
CA THR A 37 0.09 12.74 2.47
C THR A 37 1.56 13.05 2.21
N LEU A 38 2.45 12.07 2.42
CA LEU A 38 3.88 12.21 2.16
C LEU A 38 4.16 12.47 0.66
N MET A 39 3.51 11.71 -0.23
CA MET A 39 3.66 11.91 -1.69
C MET A 39 3.14 13.28 -2.13
N HIS A 40 2.03 13.75 -1.56
CA HIS A 40 1.50 15.07 -1.83
C HIS A 40 2.45 16.17 -1.35
N ASN A 41 2.95 16.07 -0.12
CA ASN A 41 3.91 17.04 0.42
C ASN A 41 5.19 17.09 -0.42
N PHE A 42 5.69 15.93 -0.85
CA PHE A 42 6.87 15.86 -1.71
C PHE A 42 6.60 16.51 -3.08
N TYR A 43 5.46 16.23 -3.71
CA TYR A 43 5.02 16.90 -4.93
C TYR A 43 4.98 18.43 -4.76
N THR A 44 4.37 18.92 -3.68
CA THR A 44 4.26 20.35 -3.40
C THR A 44 5.64 20.99 -3.22
N SER A 45 6.57 20.30 -2.57
CA SER A 45 7.96 20.77 -2.45
C SER A 45 8.65 20.87 -3.81
N LEU A 46 8.50 19.86 -4.67
CA LEU A 46 9.06 19.92 -6.04
C LEU A 46 8.49 21.10 -6.84
N CYS A 47 7.18 21.34 -6.76
CA CYS A 47 6.59 22.51 -7.42
C CYS A 47 7.14 23.85 -6.88
N LYS A 48 7.46 23.94 -5.58
CA LYS A 48 8.07 25.14 -4.99
C LYS A 48 9.50 25.38 -5.46
N GLU A 49 10.24 24.31 -5.72
CA GLU A 49 11.58 24.35 -6.32
C GLU A 49 11.57 24.67 -7.83
N GLY A 50 10.38 24.85 -8.43
CA GLY A 50 10.23 25.25 -9.82
C GLY A 50 10.06 24.10 -10.81
N PHE A 51 9.96 22.86 -10.33
CA PHE A 51 9.67 21.71 -11.20
C PHE A 51 8.24 21.80 -11.74
N THR A 52 8.08 21.48 -13.02
CA THR A 52 6.77 21.33 -13.63
C THR A 52 6.03 20.12 -13.04
N LYS A 53 4.71 20.08 -13.26
CA LYS A 53 3.88 18.94 -12.87
C LYS A 53 4.41 17.62 -13.46
N GLN A 54 4.86 17.63 -14.71
CA GLN A 54 5.32 16.41 -15.38
C GLN A 54 6.63 15.90 -14.77
N GLU A 55 7.61 16.78 -14.58
CA GLU A 55 8.89 16.44 -13.93
C GLU A 55 8.67 15.94 -12.49
N SER A 56 7.80 16.62 -11.74
CA SER A 56 7.48 16.22 -10.36
C SER A 56 6.87 14.82 -10.30
N LEU A 57 5.97 14.48 -11.23
CA LEU A 57 5.35 13.16 -11.31
C LEU A 57 6.35 12.08 -11.75
N GLU A 58 7.30 12.38 -12.63
CA GLU A 58 8.35 11.45 -13.03
C GLU A 58 9.30 11.14 -11.87
N ILE A 59 9.72 12.15 -11.10
CA ILE A 59 10.54 12.00 -9.89
C ILE A 59 9.80 11.14 -8.86
N ILE A 60 8.52 11.43 -8.61
CA ILE A 60 7.69 10.66 -7.67
C ILE A 60 7.54 9.21 -8.12
N LYS A 61 7.36 8.94 -9.41
CA LYS A 61 7.27 7.56 -9.93
C LYS A 61 8.58 6.80 -9.76
N ALA A 62 9.72 7.44 -10.06
CA ALA A 62 11.04 6.83 -9.91
C ALA A 62 11.33 6.43 -8.46
N LEU A 63 10.93 7.29 -7.50
CA LEU A 63 11.16 7.06 -6.07
C LEU A 63 10.07 6.17 -5.42
N GLY A 64 8.81 6.35 -5.81
CA GLY A 64 7.66 5.66 -5.23
C GLY A 64 7.49 4.21 -5.66
N THR A 65 8.16 3.78 -6.73
CA THR A 65 8.14 2.39 -7.19
C THR A 65 9.33 1.57 -6.70
N GLY A 66 10.35 2.19 -6.09
CA GLY A 66 11.60 1.52 -5.72
C GLY A 66 12.36 0.95 -6.93
N LEU A 67 11.95 1.24 -8.16
CA LEU A 67 12.52 0.65 -9.38
C LEU A 67 13.88 1.26 -9.76
N ASN A 68 14.36 2.26 -9.02
CA ASN A 68 15.63 2.95 -9.31
C ASN A 68 16.79 2.54 -8.40
N SER A 69 16.68 1.46 -7.62
CA SER A 69 17.77 0.99 -6.74
C SER A 69 18.34 -0.37 -7.11
N ASN A 70 18.09 -0.93 -8.30
CA ASN A 70 18.54 -2.29 -8.64
C ASN A 70 18.86 -2.57 -10.12
N LEU A 71 19.23 -1.59 -10.96
CA LEU A 71 19.36 -1.88 -12.40
C LEU A 71 20.58 -1.31 -13.15
N ASN A 72 21.62 -0.77 -12.51
CA ASN A 72 22.79 -0.31 -13.29
C ASN A 72 24.18 -0.32 -12.62
N ASP A 73 24.41 -0.99 -11.49
CA ASP A 73 25.77 -1.11 -10.91
C ASP A 73 26.37 -2.53 -10.93
N GLU A 74 25.76 -3.48 -11.64
CA GLU A 74 26.37 -4.79 -11.94
C GLU A 74 26.12 -5.20 -13.40
N LEU A 75 27.00 -4.75 -14.31
CA LEU A 75 27.38 -5.42 -15.57
C LEU A 75 28.68 -4.84 -16.13
#